data_AF-A0A7U9XEQ2-F1
#
_entry.id   AF-A0A7U9XEQ2-F1
#
_cell.length_a   1.000
_cell.length_b   1.000
_cell.length_c   1.000
_cell.angle_alpha   90.00
_cell.angle_beta   90.00
_cell.angle_gamma   90.00
#
_symmetry.space_group_name_H-M   'P 1'
#
loop_
_entity.id
_entity.type
_entity.pdbx_description
1 polymer ?
#
loop_
_entity_poly.entity_id
_entity_poly.type
_entity_poly.pdbx_seq_one_letter_code
_entity_poly.pdbx_strand_id
1 'polypeptide(L)'
;MEVIAELMAKLPDMKIEGDISEDLEAKLWEKRMSDLTPAEQLAVEIDRFMYNYDTNVYHDNNQTMTENVSEISEMIGQGDVEHLTEWLNEVIATETAPKEMQQAKELLEKLTEYKPLAKIEEMEEQNYNMVDNVLNNGVGEKARKEENKKTQDKPAEKMSLKARLAEKKAQVAGQGRDENSKNQQRVL
;
A
#
# COMPACT_ATOMS: atom_id res chain seq x y z
N MET A 1 15.49 -22.28 26.91
CA MET A 1 15.46 -21.66 25.57
C MET A 1 14.04 -21.58 25.01
N GLU A 2 13.25 -22.66 24.93
CA GLU A 2 11.88 -22.66 24.37
C GLU A 2 10.96 -21.57 24.93
N VAL A 3 10.85 -21.46 26.26
CA VAL A 3 9.96 -20.49 26.94
C VAL A 3 10.39 -19.04 26.68
N ILE A 4 11.71 -18.81 26.51
CA ILE A 4 12.27 -17.48 26.23
C ILE A 4 11.94 -17.09 24.79
N ALA A 5 12.15 -18.00 23.82
CA ALA A 5 11.79 -17.77 22.41
C ALA A 5 10.29 -17.51 22.23
N GLU A 6 9.42 -18.27 22.93
CA GLU A 6 7.96 -18.07 22.86
C GLU A 6 7.53 -16.70 23.42
N LEU A 7 8.12 -16.27 24.53
CA LEU A 7 7.82 -14.95 25.10
C LEU A 7 8.27 -13.82 24.19
N MET A 8 9.45 -13.96 23.59
CA MET A 8 10.01 -12.98 22.65
C MET A 8 9.24 -12.97 21.32
N ALA A 9 8.70 -14.10 20.88
CA ALA A 9 7.83 -14.15 19.71
C ALA A 9 6.57 -13.30 19.91
N LYS A 10 5.99 -13.34 21.13
CA LYS A 10 4.80 -12.55 21.51
C LYS A 10 5.06 -11.06 21.73
N LEU A 11 6.33 -10.64 21.83
CA LEU A 11 6.74 -9.27 22.11
C LEU A 11 7.80 -8.83 21.08
N PRO A 12 7.41 -8.62 19.79
CA PRO A 12 8.35 -8.26 18.73
C PRO A 12 9.04 -6.91 18.94
N ASP A 13 8.34 -5.96 19.57
CA ASP A 13 8.86 -4.60 19.83
C ASP A 13 9.79 -4.52 21.06
N MET A 14 10.04 -5.64 21.73
CA MET A 14 10.87 -5.65 22.92
C MET A 14 12.34 -5.48 22.54
N LYS A 15 12.95 -4.37 22.98
CA LYS A 15 14.39 -4.14 22.84
C LYS A 15 15.15 -5.13 23.72
N ILE A 16 15.97 -5.96 23.09
CA ILE A 16 16.86 -6.89 23.78
C ILE A 16 18.21 -6.19 23.93
N GLU A 17 18.69 -6.07 25.15
CA GLU A 17 20.05 -5.59 25.41
C GLU A 17 21.00 -6.80 25.40
N GLY A 18 21.91 -6.82 24.42
CA GLY A 18 22.92 -7.87 24.22
C GLY A 18 22.67 -8.72 22.96
N ASP A 19 23.68 -9.48 22.56
CA ASP A 19 23.64 -10.31 21.36
C ASP A 19 22.74 -11.55 21.59
N ILE A 20 21.81 -11.77 20.68
CA ILE A 20 20.96 -12.96 20.66
C ILE A 20 21.81 -14.10 20.07
N SER A 21 21.88 -15.24 20.74
CA SER A 21 22.53 -16.41 20.16
C SER A 21 21.78 -16.88 18.91
N GLU A 22 22.50 -17.28 17.85
CA GLU A 22 21.94 -17.83 16.61
C GLU A 22 20.86 -18.91 16.86
N ASP A 23 21.10 -19.84 17.79
CA ASP A 23 20.14 -20.89 18.18
C ASP A 23 18.81 -20.34 18.74
N LEU A 24 18.86 -19.19 19.41
CA LEU A 24 17.68 -18.51 19.95
C LEU A 24 16.95 -17.75 18.84
N GLU A 25 17.70 -17.10 17.97
CA GLU A 25 17.20 -16.37 16.81
C GLU A 25 16.48 -17.34 15.85
N ALA A 26 17.10 -18.46 15.50
CA ALA A 26 16.50 -19.52 14.71
C ALA A 26 15.15 -19.98 15.28
N LYS A 27 15.07 -20.21 16.59
CA LYS A 27 13.82 -20.60 17.27
C LYS A 27 12.79 -19.48 17.31
N LEU A 28 13.23 -18.23 17.42
CA LEU A 28 12.35 -17.07 17.42
C LEU A 28 11.61 -16.96 16.07
N TRP A 29 12.36 -17.12 14.98
CA TRP A 29 11.81 -17.08 13.63
C TRP A 29 10.89 -18.27 13.33
N GLU A 30 11.19 -19.48 13.83
CA GLU A 30 10.25 -20.62 13.77
C GLU A 30 8.91 -20.31 14.45
N LYS A 31 8.93 -19.65 15.61
CA LYS A 31 7.70 -19.31 16.33
C LYS A 31 6.93 -18.17 15.67
N ARG A 32 7.64 -17.20 15.08
CA ARG A 32 7.05 -16.05 14.38
C ARG A 32 6.57 -16.37 12.97
N MET A 33 7.00 -17.49 12.38
CA MET A 33 6.75 -17.81 10.97
C MET A 33 5.28 -17.70 10.54
N SER A 34 4.34 -18.08 11.41
CA SER A 34 2.89 -17.97 11.12
C SER A 34 2.34 -16.54 11.14
N ASP A 35 3.00 -15.62 11.83
CA ASP A 35 2.59 -14.23 12.00
C ASP A 35 3.25 -13.28 10.96
N LEU A 36 4.20 -13.80 10.18
CA LEU A 36 4.94 -13.06 9.14
C LEU A 36 4.15 -12.92 7.84
N THR A 37 4.45 -11.86 7.08
CA THR A 37 3.97 -11.69 5.71
C THR A 37 4.57 -12.77 4.79
N PRO A 38 3.94 -13.08 3.64
CA PRO A 38 4.50 -14.08 2.72
C PRO A 38 5.91 -13.75 2.21
N ALA A 39 6.29 -12.47 2.13
CA ALA A 39 7.64 -12.05 1.77
C ALA A 39 8.66 -12.38 2.87
N GLU A 40 8.33 -12.06 4.12
CA GLU A 40 9.18 -12.37 5.27
C GLU A 40 9.29 -13.88 5.51
N GLN A 41 8.21 -14.65 5.30
CA GLN A 41 8.26 -16.10 5.37
C GLN A 41 9.28 -16.67 4.36
N LEU A 42 9.19 -16.23 3.11
CA LEU A 42 10.12 -16.65 2.05
C LEU A 42 11.55 -16.19 2.36
N ALA A 43 11.72 -14.99 2.92
CA ALA A 43 13.02 -14.48 3.35
C ALA A 43 13.68 -15.37 4.42
N VAL A 44 12.91 -15.79 5.44
CA VAL A 44 13.41 -16.71 6.49
C VAL A 44 13.79 -18.07 5.90
N GLU A 45 13.02 -18.60 4.95
CA GLU A 45 13.36 -19.87 4.30
C GLU A 45 14.66 -19.78 3.48
N ILE A 46 14.85 -18.69 2.73
CA ILE A 46 16.06 -18.43 1.93
C ILE A 46 17.28 -18.23 2.83
N ASP A 47 17.15 -17.40 3.86
CA ASP A 47 18.21 -17.14 4.82
C ASP A 47 18.69 -18.42 5.52
N ARG A 48 17.76 -19.26 6.00
CA ARG A 48 18.09 -20.56 6.58
C ARG A 48 18.77 -21.48 5.58
N PHE A 49 18.38 -21.42 4.31
CA PHE A 49 19.02 -22.21 3.27
C PHE A 49 20.47 -21.75 3.05
N MET A 50 20.72 -20.44 2.99
CA MET A 50 22.07 -19.86 2.90
C MET A 50 22.95 -20.29 4.08
N TYR A 51 22.44 -20.19 5.31
CA TYR A 51 23.15 -20.59 6.53
C TYR A 51 23.56 -22.07 6.51
N ASN A 52 22.65 -22.95 6.06
CA ASN A 52 22.90 -24.39 5.99
C ASN A 52 23.78 -24.79 4.79
N TYR A 53 23.77 -24.01 3.72
CA TYR A 53 24.54 -24.29 2.51
C TYR A 53 26.04 -24.03 2.72
N ASP A 54 26.38 -22.84 3.23
CA ASP A 54 27.76 -22.52 3.61
C ASP A 54 27.78 -21.54 4.79
N THR A 55 27.91 -22.09 5.99
CA THR A 55 27.93 -21.32 7.24
C THR A 55 29.12 -20.36 7.33
N ASN A 56 30.27 -20.66 6.71
CA ASN A 56 31.42 -19.77 6.77
C ASN A 56 31.18 -18.53 5.90
N VAL A 57 30.72 -18.75 4.67
CA VAL A 57 30.37 -17.65 3.74
C VAL A 57 29.21 -16.84 4.29
N TYR A 58 28.25 -17.48 4.97
CA TYR A 58 27.15 -16.79 5.62
C TYR A 58 27.65 -15.79 6.68
N HIS A 59 28.54 -16.20 7.59
CA HIS A 59 29.07 -15.31 8.63
C HIS A 59 29.99 -14.20 8.10
N ASP A 60 30.63 -14.41 6.95
CA ASP A 60 31.45 -13.37 6.31
C ASP A 60 30.58 -12.26 5.68
N ASN A 61 29.37 -12.59 5.22
CA ASN A 61 28.49 -11.65 4.52
C ASN A 61 27.38 -11.07 5.41
N ASN A 62 26.95 -11.79 6.44
CA ASN A 62 25.80 -11.43 7.26
C ASN A 62 26.19 -11.27 8.73
N GLN A 63 25.69 -10.21 9.37
CA GLN A 63 25.93 -9.95 10.79
C GLN A 63 24.97 -10.74 11.69
N THR A 64 23.68 -10.77 11.36
CA THR A 64 22.64 -11.50 12.13
C THR A 64 21.57 -12.06 11.20
N MET A 65 20.84 -13.09 11.67
CA MET A 65 19.73 -13.68 10.90
C MET A 65 18.61 -12.66 10.69
N THR A 66 18.33 -11.82 11.69
CA THR A 66 17.29 -10.79 11.63
C THR A 66 17.58 -9.72 10.58
N GLU A 67 18.82 -9.26 10.48
CA GLU A 67 19.21 -8.27 9.47
C GLU A 67 19.10 -8.85 8.07
N ASN A 68 19.67 -10.05 7.83
CA ASN A 68 19.62 -10.67 6.51
C ASN A 68 18.17 -10.99 6.09
N VAL A 69 17.33 -11.50 7.00
CA VAL A 69 15.89 -11.71 6.72
C VAL A 69 15.19 -10.40 6.37
N SER A 70 15.52 -9.30 7.05
CA SER A 70 14.93 -7.98 6.75
C SER A 70 15.31 -7.53 5.34
N GLU A 71 16.59 -7.62 4.99
CA GLU A 71 17.12 -7.27 3.66
C GLU A 71 16.48 -8.13 2.55
N ILE A 72 16.42 -9.45 2.73
CA ILE A 72 15.81 -10.36 1.76
C ILE A 72 14.31 -10.08 1.63
N SER A 73 13.61 -9.82 2.73
CA SER A 73 12.16 -9.51 2.69
C SER A 73 11.87 -8.21 1.94
N GLU A 74 12.75 -7.21 2.09
CA GLU A 74 12.65 -5.94 1.36
C GLU A 74 12.89 -6.15 -0.14
N MET A 75 13.95 -6.90 -0.51
CA MET A 75 14.22 -7.27 -1.90
C MET A 75 13.04 -7.99 -2.55
N ILE A 76 12.46 -8.98 -1.85
CA ILE A 76 11.27 -9.71 -2.30
C ILE A 76 10.06 -8.77 -2.44
N GLY A 77 9.82 -7.90 -1.46
CA GLY A 77 8.71 -6.95 -1.48
C GLY A 77 8.81 -5.92 -2.61
N GLN A 78 10.02 -5.51 -2.98
CA GLN A 78 10.29 -4.61 -4.11
C GLN A 78 10.28 -5.35 -5.46
N GLY A 79 10.41 -6.68 -5.44
CA GLY A 79 10.57 -7.52 -6.62
C GLY A 79 11.98 -7.49 -7.21
N ASP A 80 12.97 -7.01 -6.45
CA ASP A 80 14.39 -7.05 -6.79
C ASP A 80 14.99 -8.40 -6.41
N VAL A 81 14.49 -9.45 -7.07
CA VAL A 81 14.82 -10.85 -6.75
C VAL A 81 15.83 -11.45 -7.73
N GLU A 82 16.40 -10.65 -8.64
CA GLU A 82 17.31 -11.11 -9.70
C GLU A 82 18.55 -11.78 -9.10
N HIS A 83 19.23 -11.12 -8.16
CA HIS A 83 20.41 -11.66 -7.49
C HIS A 83 20.12 -12.95 -6.70
N LEU A 84 18.98 -13.01 -6.01
CA LEU A 84 18.55 -14.22 -5.28
C LEU A 84 18.25 -15.38 -6.24
N THR A 85 17.63 -15.07 -7.37
CA THR A 85 17.29 -16.04 -8.43
C THR A 85 18.56 -16.58 -9.08
N GLU A 86 19.53 -15.72 -9.40
CA GLU A 86 20.83 -16.12 -9.93
C GLU A 86 21.57 -17.04 -8.96
N TRP A 87 21.68 -16.64 -7.69
CA TRP A 87 22.33 -17.44 -6.66
C TRP A 87 21.68 -18.83 -6.49
N LEU A 88 20.34 -18.90 -6.42
CA LEU A 88 19.64 -20.19 -6.33
C LEU A 88 19.89 -21.08 -7.56
N ASN A 89 19.97 -20.50 -8.76
CA ASN A 89 20.31 -21.26 -9.97
C ASN A 89 21.76 -21.75 -9.96
N GLU A 90 22.71 -20.96 -9.46
CA GLU A 90 24.09 -21.39 -9.27
C GLU A 90 24.17 -22.55 -8.29
N VAL A 91 23.47 -22.49 -7.16
CA VAL A 91 23.40 -23.59 -6.20
C VAL A 91 22.81 -24.84 -6.85
N ILE A 92 21.73 -24.73 -7.64
CA ILE A 92 21.14 -25.87 -8.36
C ILE A 92 22.11 -26.48 -9.39
N ALA A 93 22.95 -25.66 -10.02
CA ALA A 93 23.90 -26.10 -11.05
C ALA A 93 25.19 -26.70 -10.46
N THR A 94 25.62 -26.20 -9.31
CA THR A 94 26.86 -26.62 -8.63
C THR A 94 26.63 -27.80 -7.69
N GLU A 95 25.47 -27.86 -7.04
CA GLU A 95 25.18 -28.86 -6.04
C GLU A 95 24.85 -30.22 -6.65
N THR A 96 25.44 -31.27 -6.08
CA THR A 96 25.21 -32.66 -6.47
C THR A 96 24.34 -33.41 -5.46
N ALA A 97 24.19 -32.86 -4.25
CA ALA A 97 23.29 -33.37 -3.24
C ALA A 97 21.82 -33.18 -3.66
N PRO A 98 21.03 -34.26 -3.76
CA PRO A 98 19.65 -34.17 -4.24
C PRO A 98 18.74 -33.38 -3.30
N LYS A 99 19.06 -33.33 -2.00
CA LYS A 99 18.26 -32.64 -0.99
C LYS A 99 18.37 -31.12 -1.13
N GLU A 100 19.58 -30.58 -1.11
CA GLU A 100 19.84 -29.14 -1.22
C GLU A 100 19.40 -28.61 -2.59
N MET A 101 19.68 -29.35 -3.66
CA MET A 101 19.21 -29.02 -5.00
C MET A 101 17.68 -28.97 -5.09
N GLN A 102 16.97 -29.89 -4.44
CA GLN A 102 15.50 -29.89 -4.42
C GLN A 102 14.95 -28.73 -3.59
N GLN A 103 15.56 -28.42 -2.44
CA GLN A 103 15.18 -27.27 -1.62
C GLN A 103 15.41 -25.95 -2.37
N ALA A 104 16.56 -25.78 -3.04
CA ALA A 104 16.83 -24.60 -3.85
C ALA A 104 15.81 -24.43 -5.00
N LYS A 105 15.38 -25.53 -5.65
CA LYS A 105 14.33 -25.49 -6.68
C LYS A 105 12.98 -25.06 -6.11
N GLU A 106 12.60 -25.56 -4.93
CA GLU A 106 11.36 -25.18 -4.26
C GLU A 106 11.37 -23.68 -3.89
N LEU A 107 12.48 -23.19 -3.36
CA LEU A 107 12.66 -21.76 -3.05
C LEU A 107 12.58 -20.89 -4.30
N LEU A 108 13.20 -21.33 -5.39
CA LEU A 108 13.15 -20.65 -6.68
C LEU A 108 11.72 -20.59 -7.22
N GLU A 109 10.97 -21.70 -7.15
CA GLU A 109 9.56 -21.75 -7.56
C GLU A 109 8.73 -20.75 -6.74
N LYS A 110 8.84 -20.78 -5.40
CA LYS A 110 8.15 -19.82 -4.50
C LYS A 110 8.52 -18.36 -4.82
N LEU A 111 9.78 -18.08 -5.11
CA LEU A 111 10.26 -16.73 -5.45
C LEU A 111 9.68 -16.24 -6.78
N THR A 112 9.59 -17.12 -7.78
CA THR A 112 9.01 -16.78 -9.09
C THR A 112 7.48 -16.70 -9.08
N GLU A 113 6.82 -17.49 -8.23
CA GLU A 113 5.37 -17.44 -8.03
C GLU A 113 4.97 -16.23 -7.16
N TYR A 114 5.87 -15.76 -6.30
CA TYR A 114 5.63 -14.61 -5.45
C TYR A 114 5.33 -13.37 -6.30
N LYS A 115 4.10 -12.87 -6.16
CA LYS A 115 3.66 -11.62 -6.78
C LYS A 115 3.73 -10.50 -5.74
N PRO A 116 4.60 -9.47 -5.91
CA PRO A 116 4.75 -8.40 -4.94
C PRO A 116 3.42 -7.70 -4.64
N LEU A 117 3.01 -7.73 -3.37
CA LEU A 117 1.76 -7.10 -2.90
C LEU A 117 1.79 -5.58 -3.02
N ALA A 118 2.97 -4.95 -3.02
CA ALA A 118 3.14 -3.51 -3.23
C ALA A 118 2.56 -3.03 -4.58
N LYS A 119 2.57 -3.88 -5.62
CA LYS A 119 1.92 -3.58 -6.91
C LYS A 119 0.40 -3.67 -6.86
N ILE A 120 -0.18 -4.28 -5.83
CA ILE A 120 -1.63 -4.48 -5.70
C ILE A 120 -2.27 -3.31 -4.93
N GLU A 121 -1.65 -2.84 -3.85
CA GLU A 121 -2.17 -1.69 -3.09
C GLU A 121 -2.12 -0.38 -3.90
N GLU A 122 -1.03 -0.12 -4.64
CA GLU A 122 -0.95 1.07 -5.52
C GLU A 122 -1.99 1.01 -6.67
N MET A 123 -2.36 -0.20 -7.13
CA MET A 123 -3.42 -0.38 -8.14
C MET A 123 -4.84 -0.21 -7.58
N GLU A 124 -5.09 -0.56 -6.32
CA GLU A 124 -6.39 -0.40 -5.67
C GLU A 124 -6.67 1.06 -5.27
N GLU A 125 -5.66 1.82 -4.83
CA GLU A 125 -5.82 3.27 -4.58
C GLU A 125 -6.08 4.07 -5.87
N GLN A 126 -5.57 3.63 -7.02
CA GLN A 126 -5.92 4.20 -8.33
C GLN A 126 -7.38 3.92 -8.73
N ASN A 127 -8.00 2.86 -8.19
CA ASN A 127 -9.35 2.43 -8.57
C ASN A 127 -10.46 3.25 -7.89
N TYR A 128 -10.21 3.77 -6.67
CA TYR A 128 -11.14 4.69 -6.00
C TYR A 128 -11.13 6.11 -6.59
N ASN A 129 -10.21 6.42 -7.51
CA ASN A 129 -10.16 7.70 -8.22
C ASN A 129 -11.00 7.73 -9.52
N MET A 130 -11.74 6.67 -9.85
CA MET A 130 -12.63 6.63 -11.01
C MET A 130 -14.09 6.70 -10.60
N VAL A 131 -14.78 7.77 -11.00
CA VAL A 131 -16.25 7.79 -11.10
C VAL A 131 -16.57 7.92 -12.59
N ASP A 132 -17.32 6.98 -13.14
CA ASP A 132 -17.76 6.98 -14.56
C ASP A 132 -16.60 7.00 -15.59
N ASN A 133 -15.59 6.14 -15.43
CA ASN A 133 -14.38 6.09 -16.27
C ASN A 133 -13.59 7.41 -16.36
N VAL A 134 -13.82 8.36 -15.45
CA VAL A 134 -13.11 9.64 -15.39
C VAL A 134 -12.25 9.69 -14.12
N LEU A 135 -10.94 9.91 -14.32
CA LEU A 135 -9.97 10.13 -13.25
C LEU A 135 -10.29 11.43 -12.49
N ASN A 136 -10.45 11.34 -11.17
CA ASN A 136 -10.47 12.46 -10.24
C ASN A 136 -9.04 12.87 -9.82
N ASN A 137 -8.08 12.84 -10.75
CA ASN A 137 -6.80 13.47 -10.52
C ASN A 137 -6.98 14.96 -10.81
N GLY A 138 -7.05 15.76 -9.74
CA GLY A 138 -7.19 17.23 -9.73
C GLY A 138 -6.03 18.00 -10.39
N VAL A 139 -5.46 17.47 -11.48
CA VAL A 139 -4.42 18.05 -12.34
C VAL A 139 -5.02 18.65 -13.62
N GLY A 140 -6.33 18.49 -13.88
CA GLY A 140 -7.01 19.13 -15.02
C GLY A 140 -7.58 20.52 -14.75
N GLU A 141 -7.96 20.83 -13.50
CA GLU A 141 -8.75 22.04 -13.21
C GLU A 141 -7.90 23.30 -12.98
N LYS A 142 -6.59 23.16 -12.69
CA LYS A 142 -5.70 24.32 -12.50
C LYS A 142 -5.10 24.85 -13.81
N ALA A 143 -4.95 24.01 -14.84
CA ALA A 143 -4.47 24.46 -16.15
C ALA A 143 -5.58 25.09 -17.03
N ARG A 144 -6.84 24.64 -16.90
CA ARG A 144 -7.97 25.22 -17.67
C ARG A 144 -8.57 26.49 -17.08
N LYS A 145 -8.28 26.83 -15.82
CA LYS A 145 -8.71 28.09 -15.20
C LYS A 145 -7.81 29.28 -15.53
N GLU A 146 -6.58 29.05 -15.99
CA GLU A 146 -5.67 30.15 -16.33
C GLU A 146 -5.69 30.52 -17.82
N GLU A 147 -6.01 29.58 -18.72
CA GLU A 147 -6.18 29.88 -20.15
C GLU A 147 -7.52 30.57 -20.48
N ASN A 148 -8.60 30.25 -19.75
CA ASN A 148 -9.89 30.94 -19.90
C ASN A 148 -9.90 32.38 -19.36
N LYS A 149 -8.80 32.86 -18.77
CA LYS A 149 -8.69 34.25 -18.29
C LYS A 149 -8.12 35.22 -19.34
N LYS A 150 -7.67 34.74 -20.51
CA LYS A 150 -7.07 35.60 -21.56
C LYS A 150 -7.93 35.84 -22.81
N THR A 151 -9.09 35.20 -22.95
CA THR A 151 -9.93 35.35 -24.16
C THR A 151 -11.30 35.96 -23.93
N GLN A 152 -11.63 36.41 -22.71
CA GLN A 152 -12.89 37.12 -22.44
C GLN A 152 -12.65 38.57 -22.01
N ASP A 153 -11.77 39.26 -22.73
CA ASP A 153 -11.74 40.72 -22.76
C ASP A 153 -12.77 41.20 -23.79
N LYS A 154 -14.03 41.29 -23.36
CA LYS A 154 -15.06 42.16 -23.97
C LYS A 154 -16.19 42.40 -22.94
N PRO A 155 -16.56 43.66 -22.67
CA PRO A 155 -17.38 44.02 -21.52
C PRO A 155 -18.85 43.85 -21.87
N ALA A 156 -19.46 42.75 -21.45
CA ALA A 156 -20.91 42.72 -21.27
C ALA A 156 -21.18 43.22 -19.85
N GLU A 157 -21.69 44.44 -19.75
CA GLU A 157 -22.14 45.10 -18.52
C GLU A 157 -23.02 44.16 -17.69
N LYS A 158 -22.40 43.43 -16.77
CA LYS A 158 -23.11 42.61 -15.78
C LYS A 158 -23.75 43.60 -14.81
N MET A 159 -25.03 43.89 -15.03
CA MET A 159 -25.85 44.67 -14.10
C MET A 159 -25.62 44.18 -12.66
N SER A 160 -25.23 45.12 -11.80
CA SER A 160 -24.90 44.87 -10.40
C SER A 160 -26.02 44.09 -9.68
N LEU A 161 -25.63 43.16 -8.81
CA LEU A 161 -26.52 42.39 -7.93
C LEU A 161 -27.53 43.29 -7.18
N LYS A 162 -27.17 44.55 -6.94
CA LYS A 162 -28.05 45.55 -6.32
C LYS A 162 -29.29 45.87 -7.16
N ALA A 163 -29.17 45.88 -8.50
CA ALA A 163 -30.28 46.10 -9.42
C ALA A 163 -31.24 44.90 -9.45
N ARG A 164 -30.69 43.67 -9.49
CA ARG A 164 -31.49 42.43 -9.41
C ARG A 164 -32.27 42.31 -8.10
N LEU A 165 -31.71 42.79 -6.98
CA LEU A 165 -32.39 42.74 -5.69
C LEU A 165 -33.55 43.75 -5.61
N ALA A 166 -33.44 44.90 -6.27
CA ALA A 166 -34.50 45.91 -6.31
C ALA A 166 -35.68 45.45 -7.19
N GLU A 167 -35.41 44.84 -8.34
CA GLU A 167 -36.43 44.31 -9.25
C GLU A 167 -37.25 43.19 -8.59
N LYS A 168 -36.58 42.25 -7.89
CA LYS A 168 -37.28 41.20 -7.13
C LYS A 168 -38.12 41.76 -5.97
N LYS A 169 -37.70 42.85 -5.34
CA LYS A 169 -38.50 43.49 -4.26
C LYS A 169 -39.76 44.17 -4.81
N ALA A 170 -39.71 44.74 -6.01
CA ALA A 170 -40.89 45.34 -6.65
C ALA A 170 -41.90 44.28 -7.12
N GLN A 171 -41.44 43.13 -7.64
CA GLN A 171 -42.31 42.02 -8.04
C GLN A 171 -43.09 41.40 -6.87
N VAL A 172 -42.46 41.30 -5.69
CA VAL A 172 -43.10 40.73 -4.49
C VAL A 172 -44.14 41.68 -3.88
N ALA A 173 -44.04 42.99 -4.11
CA ALA A 173 -45.02 43.97 -3.63
C ALA A 173 -46.29 44.06 -4.52
N GLY A 174 -46.26 43.52 -5.75
CA GLY A 174 -47.35 43.63 -6.73
C GLY A 174 -48.32 42.46 -6.84
N GLN A 175 -48.04 41.31 -6.21
CA GLN A 175 -48.89 40.11 -6.30
C GLN A 175 -49.68 39.88 -5.00
N GLY A 176 -50.62 40.78 -4.70
CA GLY A 176 -51.49 40.60 -3.55
C GLY A 176 -52.71 41.50 -3.54
N ARG A 177 -53.65 41.30 -4.49
CA ARG A 177 -55.10 41.27 -4.22
C ARG A 177 -55.91 41.04 -5.50
N ASP A 178 -57.06 40.42 -5.26
CA ASP A 178 -58.14 40.04 -6.18
C ASP A 178 -57.82 38.74 -6.94
N GLU A 179 -58.46 37.60 -6.69
CA GLU A 179 -59.88 37.35 -6.47
C GLU A 179 -60.06 36.10 -5.58
N ASN A 180 -61.02 36.11 -4.64
CA ASN A 180 -61.96 34.99 -4.46
C ASN A 180 -63.02 35.34 -3.38
N SER A 181 -64.07 36.03 -3.79
CA SER A 181 -65.33 36.08 -3.05
C SER A 181 -66.10 34.78 -3.28
N LYS A 182 -66.11 33.87 -2.29
CA LYS A 182 -67.16 32.86 -2.00
C LYS A 182 -66.73 31.94 -0.85
N ASN A 183 -67.18 32.21 0.37
CA ASN A 183 -68.00 31.23 1.09
C ASN A 183 -68.66 31.86 2.32
N GLN A 184 -69.99 31.95 2.25
CA GLN A 184 -70.84 32.30 3.36
C GLN A 184 -71.00 31.10 4.31
N GLN A 185 -71.00 31.42 5.60
CA GLN A 185 -71.77 30.81 6.68
C GLN A 185 -71.54 29.33 7.02
N ARG A 186 -70.97 29.11 8.22
CA ARG A 186 -71.69 28.44 9.32
C ARG A 186 -71.22 29.01 10.66
N VAL A 187 -72.17 29.66 11.34
CA VAL A 187 -72.11 30.04 12.74
C VAL A 187 -72.57 28.84 13.56
N LEU A 188 -71.88 28.65 14.69
CA LEU A 188 -72.24 27.99 15.97
C LEU A 188 -73.49 27.11 16.00
#